data_AF-A0A9X7JW38-F1
#
_entry.id   AF-A0A9X7JW38-F1
#
_cell.length_a   1.000
_cell.length_b   1.000
_cell.length_c   1.000
_cell.angle_alpha   90.00
_cell.angle_beta   90.00
_cell.angle_gamma   90.00
#
_symmetry.space_group_name_H-M   'P 1'
#
loop_
_entity.id
_entity.type
_entity.pdbx_description
1 polymer ?
#
loop_
_entity_poly.entity_id
_entity_poly.type
_entity_poly.pdbx_seq_one_letter_code
_entity_poly.pdbx_strand_id
1 'polypeptide(L)'
;MLPQLLAYLLEIIKSQHQIIVYLIGALLGKSLSRKDMDEPVRKPYRKLQVDDLPIIDVPETLDYRQLLADYEARHGRPLPPIQRRDNAKHRVPDSLTCPRCQAPSSYLYANNGGKGQYQCKVCQCRFNHRNRFKKQAVFRCPHCFQTLEKIKERKDYYIYKCKNNDCPFYQKNLRRMSQKERQQFQQNPQAFKVRYLFREFLFDFQPLAPSSPKKPKVDLSRLAVSSHTLGLVLTYYVNYGMSSRQTAGIMKDVHGVSISHQTVLNYANSVALMIQPFVDQFPYELSGSFCGDETYIRVKGRWHYLFFMFDAVKKVVLSYRVSPHRDTLSAIRAIDDVLRKLPSIPDDLSFVVDGNPIYLLAQHFFAQHGIPFDVRQVIGLTNEDPVSEEFRALKQIIERFNRTFKGNYRPTHGFGAEEGSVSFVTLFVAYFNFLRPHGALEGRVPVVIPELADLPHMPARWTKLIAMAQDFLQQEAA
;
A
#
# COMPACT_ATOMS: atom_id res chain seq x y z
N MET A 1 -58.91 -22.26 -42.47
CA MET A 1 -58.54 -21.12 -41.62
C MET A 1 -58.20 -21.51 -40.19
N LEU A 2 -59.04 -22.28 -39.47
CA LEU A 2 -58.76 -22.69 -38.07
C LEU A 2 -57.42 -23.44 -37.87
N PRO A 3 -56.99 -24.38 -38.74
CA PRO A 3 -55.74 -25.13 -38.55
C PRO A 3 -54.49 -24.26 -38.72
N GLN A 4 -54.52 -23.30 -39.65
CA GLN A 4 -53.44 -22.35 -39.88
C GLN A 4 -53.31 -21.35 -38.73
N LEU A 5 -54.45 -20.91 -38.17
CA LEU A 5 -54.47 -20.06 -36.98
C LEU A 5 -53.88 -20.78 -35.76
N LEU A 6 -54.23 -22.07 -35.56
CA LEU A 6 -53.67 -22.90 -34.49
C LEU A 6 -52.16 -23.11 -34.65
N ALA A 7 -51.69 -23.37 -35.87
CA ALA A 7 -50.26 -23.52 -36.15
C ALA A 7 -49.48 -22.22 -35.88
N TYR A 8 -50.03 -21.07 -36.26
CA TYR A 8 -49.45 -19.76 -36.02
C TYR A 8 -49.38 -19.41 -34.52
N LEU A 9 -50.46 -19.68 -33.77
CA LEU A 9 -50.47 -19.47 -32.32
C LEU A 9 -49.48 -20.41 -31.59
N LEU A 10 -49.31 -21.64 -32.07
CA LEU A 10 -48.31 -22.57 -31.55
C LEU A 10 -46.87 -22.09 -31.78
N GLU A 11 -46.58 -21.45 -32.92
CA GLU A 11 -45.27 -20.83 -33.18
C GLU A 11 -44.99 -19.65 -32.24
N ILE A 12 -46.00 -18.81 -32.00
CA ILE A 12 -45.88 -17.68 -31.06
C ILE A 12 -45.61 -18.21 -29.65
N ILE A 13 -46.35 -19.22 -29.19
CA ILE A 13 -46.15 -19.82 -27.87
C ILE A 13 -44.75 -20.43 -27.74
N LYS A 14 -44.26 -21.12 -28.76
CA LYS A 14 -42.89 -21.67 -28.78
C LYS A 14 -41.83 -20.57 -28.70
N SER A 15 -42.02 -19.47 -29.44
CA SER A 15 -41.11 -18.33 -29.44
C SER A 15 -41.10 -17.61 -28.08
N GLN A 16 -42.28 -17.40 -27.49
CA GLN A 16 -42.41 -16.83 -26.14
C GLN A 16 -41.76 -17.73 -25.09
N HIS A 17 -41.92 -19.06 -25.19
CA HIS A 17 -41.27 -20.00 -24.30
C HIS A 17 -39.73 -19.91 -24.38
N GLN A 18 -39.16 -19.83 -25.59
CA GLN A 18 -37.71 -19.66 -25.77
C GLN A 18 -37.20 -18.33 -25.17
N ILE A 19 -37.94 -17.24 -25.35
CA ILE A 19 -37.60 -15.94 -24.75
C ILE A 19 -37.66 -16.02 -23.22
N ILE A 20 -38.69 -16.64 -22.65
CA ILE A 20 -38.81 -16.83 -21.19
C ILE A 20 -37.64 -17.67 -20.66
N VAL A 21 -37.29 -18.77 -21.33
CA VAL A 21 -36.13 -19.61 -20.94
C VAL A 21 -34.83 -18.82 -21.02
N TYR A 22 -34.62 -18.02 -22.06
CA TYR A 22 -33.44 -17.15 -22.18
C TYR A 22 -33.40 -16.10 -21.07
N LEU A 23 -34.52 -15.43 -20.78
CA LEU A 23 -34.63 -14.43 -19.72
C LEU A 23 -34.41 -15.05 -18.34
N ILE A 24 -34.98 -16.23 -18.07
CA ILE A 24 -34.73 -17.01 -16.85
C ILE A 24 -33.25 -17.41 -16.77
N GLY A 25 -32.64 -17.85 -17.86
CA GLY A 25 -31.21 -18.14 -17.93
C GLY A 25 -30.32 -16.92 -17.70
N ALA A 26 -30.72 -15.72 -18.16
CA ALA A 26 -29.99 -14.48 -17.92
C ALA A 26 -30.18 -13.94 -16.48
N LEU A 27 -31.36 -14.12 -15.89
CA LEU A 27 -31.68 -13.77 -14.50
C LEU A 27 -31.00 -14.71 -13.52
N LEU A 28 -31.18 -16.02 -13.72
CA LEU A 28 -30.60 -17.07 -12.88
C LEU A 28 -29.13 -17.30 -13.18
N GLY A 29 -28.63 -17.11 -14.39
CA GLY A 29 -27.19 -17.18 -14.69
C GLY A 29 -26.37 -16.15 -13.91
N LYS A 30 -26.99 -15.01 -13.55
CA LYS A 30 -26.41 -14.03 -12.61
C LYS A 30 -26.60 -14.41 -11.14
N SER A 31 -27.55 -15.28 -10.78
CA SER A 31 -27.86 -15.66 -9.39
C SER A 31 -27.40 -17.07 -8.98
N LEU A 32 -27.12 -17.97 -9.94
CA LEU A 32 -26.70 -19.36 -9.76
C LEU A 32 -25.19 -19.53 -9.69
N SER A 33 -24.43 -18.50 -10.04
CA SER A 33 -23.18 -18.30 -9.32
C SER A 33 -23.56 -17.92 -7.89
N ARG A 34 -23.86 -18.94 -7.07
CA ARG A 34 -23.50 -18.90 -5.67
C ARG A 34 -22.04 -18.50 -5.68
N LYS A 35 -21.78 -17.18 -5.60
CA LYS A 35 -20.55 -16.70 -5.02
C LYS A 35 -20.52 -17.43 -3.70
N ASP A 36 -19.60 -18.36 -3.54
CA ASP A 36 -19.13 -18.71 -2.22
C ASP A 36 -19.07 -17.38 -1.49
N MET A 37 -19.88 -17.26 -0.44
CA MET A 37 -19.77 -16.09 0.41
C MET A 37 -18.33 -16.19 0.88
N ASP A 38 -17.43 -15.40 0.27
CA ASP A 38 -16.03 -15.30 0.62
C ASP A 38 -16.03 -14.78 2.05
N GLU A 39 -16.29 -15.67 3.00
CA GLU A 39 -16.18 -15.36 4.40
C GLU A 39 -14.68 -15.13 4.61
N PRO A 40 -14.28 -13.97 5.12
CA PRO A 40 -12.87 -13.67 5.31
C PRO A 40 -12.27 -14.75 6.21
N VAL A 41 -11.36 -15.54 5.64
CA VAL A 41 -10.73 -16.68 6.29
C VAL A 41 -9.90 -16.17 7.48
N ARG A 42 -10.34 -16.47 8.70
CA ARG A 42 -9.58 -16.18 9.92
C ARG A 42 -8.51 -17.26 10.15
N LYS A 43 -7.30 -17.04 9.62
CA LYS A 43 -6.12 -17.85 9.96
C LYS A 43 -5.28 -17.13 11.01
N PRO A 44 -4.88 -17.80 12.10
CA PRO A 44 -3.97 -17.20 13.07
C PRO A 44 -2.62 -16.91 12.42
N TYR A 45 -2.07 -15.72 12.69
CA TYR A 45 -0.78 -15.31 12.15
C TYR A 45 0.37 -16.04 12.81
N ARG A 46 1.38 -16.42 12.02
CA ARG A 46 2.67 -16.86 12.58
C ARG A 46 3.40 -15.62 13.10
N LYS A 47 3.95 -15.70 14.32
CA LYS A 47 4.80 -14.64 14.88
C LYS A 47 5.95 -14.34 13.91
N LEU A 48 5.93 -13.16 13.32
CA LEU A 48 6.99 -12.67 12.44
C LEU A 48 7.95 -11.84 13.28
N GLN A 49 9.24 -12.11 13.18
CA GLN A 49 10.27 -11.27 13.76
C GLN A 49 11.15 -10.74 12.62
N VAL A 50 11.31 -9.42 12.57
CA VAL A 50 12.19 -8.71 11.64
C VAL A 50 13.59 -8.65 12.26
N ASP A 51 14.64 -8.78 11.43
CA ASP A 51 16.03 -8.60 11.86
C ASP A 51 16.54 -7.23 11.37
N ASP A 52 17.64 -6.77 11.97
CA ASP A 52 18.35 -5.57 11.53
C ASP A 52 18.77 -5.65 10.06
N LEU A 53 19.00 -4.48 9.44
CA LEU A 53 19.39 -4.40 8.03
C LEU A 53 20.71 -5.14 7.73
N PRO A 54 20.83 -5.76 6.54
CA PRO A 54 22.05 -6.43 6.14
C PRO A 54 23.09 -5.39 5.77
N ILE A 55 24.34 -5.83 5.74
CA ILE A 55 25.39 -5.02 5.12
C ILE A 55 25.21 -5.17 3.61
N ILE A 56 24.88 -4.06 2.95
CA ILE A 56 24.72 -4.00 1.50
C ILE A 56 26.08 -3.68 0.89
N ASP A 57 26.73 -4.70 0.34
CA ASP A 57 27.99 -4.56 -0.37
C ASP A 57 27.67 -4.26 -1.84
N VAL A 58 27.58 -2.96 -2.17
CA VAL A 58 27.41 -2.49 -3.55
C VAL A 58 28.78 -2.58 -4.22
N PRO A 59 28.94 -3.42 -5.26
CA PRO A 59 30.22 -3.50 -5.96
C PRO A 59 30.58 -2.14 -6.55
N GLU A 60 31.72 -1.59 -6.13
CA GLU A 60 32.24 -0.33 -6.65
C GLU A 60 32.34 -0.38 -8.18
N THR A 61 31.67 0.57 -8.84
CA THR A 61 31.87 0.85 -10.26
C THR A 61 33.06 1.79 -10.39
N LEU A 62 34.17 1.27 -10.89
CA LEU A 62 35.36 2.07 -11.19
C LEU A 62 35.22 2.70 -12.59
N ASP A 63 35.96 3.78 -12.85
CA ASP A 63 36.12 4.33 -14.20
C ASP A 63 37.50 3.94 -14.74
N TYR A 64 37.55 3.24 -15.87
CA TYR A 64 38.83 2.86 -16.49
C TYR A 64 39.68 4.08 -16.86
N ARG A 65 39.08 5.23 -17.20
CA ARG A 65 39.83 6.44 -17.57
C ARG A 65 40.60 6.99 -16.37
N GLN A 66 39.96 7.04 -15.21
CA GLN A 66 40.60 7.44 -13.96
C GLN A 66 41.71 6.44 -13.58
N LEU A 67 41.45 5.14 -13.69
CA LEU A 67 42.46 4.12 -13.40
C LEU A 67 43.68 4.18 -14.34
N LEU A 68 43.49 4.57 -15.60
CA LEU A 68 44.59 4.80 -16.55
C LEU A 68 45.41 6.04 -16.17
N ALA A 69 44.75 7.14 -15.79
CA ALA A 69 45.42 8.36 -15.33
C ALA A 69 46.22 8.10 -14.03
N ASP A 70 45.64 7.39 -13.07
CA ASP A 70 46.31 7.00 -11.82
C ASP A 70 47.53 6.12 -12.07
N TYR A 71 47.43 5.19 -13.04
CA TYR A 71 48.55 4.35 -13.43
C TYR A 71 49.69 5.18 -14.05
N GLU A 72 49.36 6.12 -14.93
CA GLU A 72 50.34 7.00 -15.58
C GLU A 72 51.03 7.91 -14.58
N ALA A 73 50.28 8.49 -13.63
CA ALA A 73 50.84 9.31 -12.56
C ALA A 73 51.81 8.53 -11.65
N ARG A 74 51.54 7.25 -11.38
CA ARG A 74 52.39 6.40 -10.52
C ARG A 74 53.61 5.82 -11.23
N HIS A 75 53.50 5.53 -12.52
CA HIS A 75 54.54 4.80 -13.27
C HIS A 75 55.26 5.65 -14.31
N GLY A 76 54.86 6.92 -14.49
CA GLY A 76 55.46 7.85 -15.47
C GLY A 76 55.24 7.43 -16.93
N ARG A 77 54.31 6.51 -17.20
CA ARG A 77 54.00 6.02 -18.55
C ARG A 77 52.56 5.52 -18.66
N PRO A 78 51.89 5.69 -19.81
CA PRO A 78 50.53 5.22 -20.01
C PRO A 78 50.47 3.69 -20.06
N LEU A 79 49.38 3.10 -19.56
CA LEU A 79 49.13 1.66 -19.68
C LEU A 79 48.65 1.34 -21.10
N PRO A 80 49.43 0.63 -21.94
CA PRO A 80 49.05 0.40 -23.32
C PRO A 80 47.92 -0.63 -23.43
N PRO A 81 47.09 -0.55 -24.49
CA PRO A 81 46.18 -1.63 -24.87
C PRO A 81 46.91 -2.97 -25.08
N ILE A 82 46.17 -4.07 -25.08
CA ILE A 82 46.73 -5.40 -25.31
C ILE A 82 47.00 -5.58 -26.81
N GLN A 83 48.25 -5.78 -27.18
CA GLN A 83 48.61 -6.22 -28.53
C GLN A 83 48.27 -7.70 -28.70
N ARG A 84 47.38 -8.01 -29.64
CA ARG A 84 46.95 -9.38 -29.95
C ARG A 84 47.76 -9.90 -31.13
N ARG A 85 48.17 -11.17 -31.07
CA ARG A 85 48.80 -11.85 -32.23
C ARG A 85 47.74 -12.16 -33.27
N ASP A 86 48.05 -12.03 -34.55
CA ASP A 86 47.10 -12.27 -35.65
C ASP A 86 46.51 -13.69 -35.63
N ASN A 87 47.33 -14.67 -35.20
CA ASN A 87 46.99 -16.09 -35.10
C ASN A 87 46.37 -16.49 -33.74
N ALA A 88 45.85 -15.55 -32.95
CA ALA A 88 45.24 -15.86 -31.67
C ALA A 88 43.99 -16.74 -31.84
N LYS A 89 44.03 -17.98 -31.31
CA LYS A 89 42.91 -18.95 -31.37
C LYS A 89 41.62 -18.48 -30.72
N HIS A 90 41.67 -17.51 -29.79
CA HIS A 90 40.52 -17.02 -29.05
C HIS A 90 40.51 -15.50 -28.99
N ARG A 91 39.55 -14.87 -29.68
CA ARG A 91 39.37 -13.41 -29.68
C ARG A 91 38.32 -12.99 -28.66
N VAL A 92 38.59 -11.87 -28.01
CA VAL A 92 37.63 -11.16 -27.16
C VAL A 92 36.70 -10.36 -28.09
N PRO A 93 35.37 -10.50 -27.99
CA PRO A 93 34.43 -9.74 -28.81
C PRO A 93 34.62 -8.23 -28.67
N ASP A 94 34.49 -7.47 -29.77
CA ASP A 94 34.76 -6.03 -29.75
C ASP A 94 33.74 -5.23 -28.92
N SER A 95 32.50 -5.73 -28.83
CA SER A 95 31.42 -5.20 -27.97
C SER A 95 31.58 -5.56 -26.48
N LEU A 96 32.64 -6.26 -26.10
CA LEU A 96 32.87 -6.70 -24.73
C LEU A 96 33.56 -5.61 -23.90
N THR A 97 32.93 -5.23 -22.79
CA THR A 97 33.43 -4.26 -21.83
C THR A 97 33.62 -4.91 -20.45
N CYS A 98 34.57 -4.41 -19.67
CA CYS A 98 34.77 -4.85 -18.30
C CYS A 98 33.55 -4.49 -17.43
N PRO A 99 32.97 -5.42 -16.67
CA PRO A 99 31.80 -5.14 -15.85
C PRO A 99 32.09 -4.29 -14.60
N ARG A 100 33.36 -4.21 -14.19
CA ARG A 100 33.79 -3.46 -12.99
C ARG A 100 34.24 -2.04 -13.31
N CYS A 101 34.99 -1.84 -14.41
CA CYS A 101 35.56 -0.54 -14.77
C CYS A 101 35.12 0.02 -16.13
N GLN A 102 34.29 -0.73 -16.87
CA GLN A 102 33.85 -0.40 -18.24
C GLN A 102 34.97 -0.30 -19.29
N ALA A 103 36.20 -0.75 -18.97
CA ALA A 103 37.29 -0.79 -19.95
C ALA A 103 36.88 -1.56 -21.23
N PRO A 104 37.23 -1.03 -22.42
CA PRO A 104 36.86 -1.65 -23.69
C PRO A 104 37.62 -2.95 -23.95
N SER A 105 37.21 -3.68 -24.99
CA SER A 105 37.75 -5.00 -25.35
C SER A 105 39.27 -5.00 -25.56
N SER A 106 39.83 -3.86 -25.96
CA SER A 106 41.27 -3.64 -26.16
C SER A 106 42.10 -3.82 -24.88
N TYR A 107 41.49 -3.73 -23.70
CA TYR A 107 42.13 -3.96 -22.39
C TYR A 107 41.72 -5.29 -21.73
N LEU A 108 41.10 -6.22 -22.47
CA LEU A 108 40.67 -7.52 -21.96
C LEU A 108 41.49 -8.68 -22.51
N TYR A 109 41.94 -9.57 -21.63
CA TYR A 109 42.52 -10.86 -21.96
C TYR A 109 41.44 -11.94 -22.05
N ALA A 110 41.56 -12.86 -23.03
CA ALA A 110 40.87 -14.14 -23.01
C ALA A 110 41.59 -15.06 -22.01
N ASN A 111 41.01 -15.25 -20.83
CA ASN A 111 41.58 -16.05 -19.75
C ASN A 111 41.20 -17.54 -19.93
N ASN A 112 42.07 -18.46 -19.53
CA ASN A 112 41.87 -19.92 -19.63
C ASN A 112 41.64 -20.48 -21.05
N GLY A 113 42.37 -19.98 -22.06
CA GLY A 113 42.48 -20.68 -23.35
C GLY A 113 41.16 -20.97 -24.06
N GLY A 114 40.18 -20.06 -23.98
CA GLY A 114 38.92 -20.17 -24.74
C GLY A 114 37.72 -20.72 -23.97
N LYS A 115 37.83 -21.09 -22.69
CA LYS A 115 36.69 -21.54 -21.86
C LYS A 115 35.77 -20.42 -21.37
N GLY A 116 35.67 -19.31 -22.10
CA GLY A 116 34.71 -18.22 -21.87
C GLY A 116 34.96 -17.31 -20.65
N GLN A 117 36.16 -17.32 -20.07
CA GLN A 117 36.56 -16.38 -19.01
C GLN A 117 37.43 -15.26 -19.58
N TYR A 118 37.27 -14.04 -19.07
CA TYR A 118 38.00 -12.84 -19.46
C TYR A 118 38.65 -12.19 -18.23
N GLN A 119 39.78 -11.52 -18.41
CA GLN A 119 40.47 -10.76 -17.36
C GLN A 119 40.78 -9.35 -17.84
N CYS A 120 40.39 -8.33 -17.07
CA CYS A 120 40.69 -6.94 -17.38
C CYS A 120 42.12 -6.57 -16.99
N LYS A 121 42.89 -5.98 -17.91
CA LYS A 121 44.24 -5.47 -17.65
C LYS A 121 44.26 -4.26 -16.70
N VAL A 122 43.21 -3.43 -16.74
CA VAL A 122 43.12 -2.19 -15.96
C VAL A 122 42.79 -2.48 -14.49
N CYS A 123 41.70 -3.20 -14.21
CA CYS A 123 41.22 -3.43 -12.84
C CYS A 123 41.40 -4.87 -12.33
N GLN A 124 42.09 -5.73 -13.09
CA GLN A 124 42.35 -7.15 -12.79
C GLN A 124 41.09 -8.01 -12.57
N CYS A 125 39.90 -7.48 -12.89
CA CYS A 125 38.63 -8.18 -12.73
C CYS A 125 38.54 -9.38 -13.68
N ARG A 126 38.20 -10.55 -13.14
CA ARG A 126 37.92 -11.78 -13.89
C ARG A 126 36.41 -11.98 -14.02
N PHE A 127 35.90 -12.22 -15.23
CA PHE A 127 34.47 -12.39 -15.50
C PHE A 127 34.22 -13.35 -16.67
N ASN A 128 32.97 -13.79 -16.85
CA ASN A 128 32.54 -14.64 -17.97
C ASN A 128 31.18 -14.16 -18.48
N HIS A 129 30.64 -14.76 -19.55
CA HIS A 129 29.33 -14.35 -20.09
C HIS A 129 28.17 -14.40 -19.08
N ARG A 130 28.22 -15.31 -18.10
CA ARG A 130 27.18 -15.44 -17.05
C ARG A 130 27.29 -14.37 -15.97
N ASN A 131 28.52 -13.99 -15.62
CA ASN A 131 28.83 -13.06 -14.53
C ASN A 131 29.28 -11.67 -15.04
N ARG A 132 29.05 -11.38 -16.34
CA ARG A 132 29.36 -10.08 -16.98
C ARG A 132 28.36 -9.00 -16.57
N PHE A 133 27.14 -9.35 -16.22
CA PHE A 133 26.18 -8.36 -15.75
C PHE A 133 26.61 -7.87 -14.37
N LYS A 134 26.38 -6.57 -14.07
CA LYS A 134 26.67 -5.98 -12.75
C LYS A 134 26.23 -6.97 -11.68
N LYS A 135 27.14 -7.39 -10.79
CA LYS A 135 26.72 -8.15 -9.61
C LYS A 135 25.71 -7.25 -8.90
N GLN A 136 24.49 -7.76 -8.75
CA GLN A 136 23.50 -7.16 -7.87
C GLN A 136 24.15 -6.94 -6.50
N ALA A 137 23.69 -5.92 -5.78
CA ALA A 137 24.14 -5.64 -4.42
C ALA A 137 24.22 -6.95 -3.62
N VAL A 138 25.37 -7.23 -3.01
CA VAL A 138 25.57 -8.48 -2.26
C VAL A 138 25.13 -8.24 -0.82
N PHE A 139 24.07 -8.91 -0.39
CA PHE A 139 23.64 -8.83 1.00
C PHE A 139 24.53 -9.71 1.88
N ARG A 140 25.10 -9.12 2.93
CA ARG A 140 25.93 -9.82 3.93
C ARG A 140 25.28 -9.79 5.30
N CYS A 141 25.44 -10.87 6.06
CA CYS A 141 24.95 -10.97 7.42
C CYS A 141 25.70 -9.96 8.33
N PRO A 142 25.01 -9.13 9.11
CA PRO A 142 25.67 -8.15 9.98
C PRO A 142 26.42 -8.80 11.16
N HIS A 143 26.13 -10.07 11.48
CA HIS A 143 26.74 -10.77 12.61
C HIS A 143 27.95 -11.63 12.26
N CYS A 144 28.10 -12.04 11.00
CA CYS A 144 29.23 -12.89 10.58
C CYS A 144 29.84 -12.49 9.24
N PHE A 145 29.36 -11.42 8.60
CA PHE A 145 29.83 -10.85 7.33
C PHE A 145 29.77 -11.80 6.12
N GLN A 146 29.21 -12.99 6.29
CA GLN A 146 28.99 -13.97 5.23
C GLN A 146 27.82 -13.56 4.33
N THR A 147 27.93 -13.89 3.05
CA THR A 147 26.90 -13.64 2.04
C THR A 147 25.60 -14.35 2.41
N LEU A 148 24.48 -13.64 2.26
CA LEU A 148 23.16 -14.21 2.44
C LEU A 148 22.71 -14.91 1.16
N GLU A 149 22.04 -16.05 1.33
CA GLU A 149 21.51 -16.81 0.21
C GLU A 149 20.00 -16.59 0.07
N LYS A 150 19.52 -16.35 -1.15
CA LYS A 150 18.09 -16.31 -1.45
C LYS A 150 17.51 -17.72 -1.26
N ILE A 151 16.58 -17.86 -0.32
CA ILE A 151 15.97 -19.15 0.05
C ILE A 151 14.51 -19.28 -0.39
N LYS A 152 13.80 -18.16 -0.57
CA LYS A 152 12.37 -18.15 -0.93
C LYS A 152 12.05 -16.95 -1.79
N GLU A 153 11.17 -17.19 -2.75
CA GLU A 153 10.58 -16.16 -3.59
C GLU A 153 9.10 -16.01 -3.23
N ARG A 154 8.67 -14.79 -2.97
CA ARG A 154 7.26 -14.41 -2.78
C ARG A 154 6.88 -13.41 -3.87
N LYS A 155 5.58 -13.17 -4.01
CA LYS A 155 5.04 -12.21 -4.97
C LYS A 155 5.71 -10.83 -4.85
N ASP A 156 5.85 -10.34 -3.61
CA ASP A 156 6.24 -8.94 -3.36
C ASP A 156 7.66 -8.78 -2.80
N TYR A 157 8.33 -9.88 -2.43
CA TYR A 157 9.67 -9.84 -1.84
C TYR A 157 10.43 -11.18 -1.95
N TYR A 158 11.76 -11.11 -1.93
CA TYR A 158 12.65 -12.25 -1.75
C TYR A 158 13.08 -12.38 -0.29
N ILE A 159 13.30 -13.62 0.17
CA ILE A 159 13.84 -13.89 1.51
C ILE A 159 15.25 -14.43 1.38
N TYR A 160 16.20 -13.73 2.00
CA TYR A 160 17.59 -14.11 2.13
C TYR A 160 17.87 -14.66 3.53
N LYS A 161 18.76 -15.65 3.64
CA LYS A 161 19.11 -16.32 4.90
C LYS A 161 20.61 -16.46 5.05
N CYS A 162 21.11 -16.24 6.27
CA CYS A 162 22.47 -16.63 6.64
C CYS A 162 22.55 -18.15 6.85
N LYS A 163 23.29 -18.87 5.99
CA LYS A 163 23.52 -20.32 6.11
C LYS A 163 24.75 -20.69 6.95
N ASN A 164 25.57 -19.73 7.34
CA ASN A 164 26.72 -19.99 8.21
C ASN A 164 26.28 -20.57 9.57
N ASN A 165 26.77 -21.76 9.91
CA ASN A 165 26.51 -22.44 11.19
C ASN A 165 27.31 -21.83 12.34
N ASP A 166 28.43 -21.18 12.06
CA ASP A 166 29.27 -20.52 13.07
C ASP A 166 28.84 -19.07 13.32
N CYS A 167 27.74 -18.64 12.70
CA CYS A 167 27.20 -17.30 12.89
C CYS A 167 26.84 -17.07 14.38
N PRO A 168 27.38 -16.01 15.03
CA PRO A 168 27.11 -15.72 16.44
C PRO A 168 25.61 -15.58 16.75
N PHE A 169 24.84 -15.00 15.83
CA PHE A 169 23.38 -14.87 15.95
C PHE A 169 22.68 -16.23 16.03
N TYR A 170 23.07 -17.17 15.17
CA TYR A 170 22.48 -18.51 15.14
C TYR A 170 22.84 -19.30 16.40
N GLN A 171 24.10 -19.27 16.80
CA GLN A 171 24.59 -19.93 18.01
C GLN A 171 23.91 -19.39 19.28
N LYS A 172 23.76 -18.06 19.38
CA LYS A 172 23.06 -17.41 20.50
C LYS A 172 21.60 -17.84 20.60
N ASN A 173 20.88 -17.90 19.48
CA ASN A 173 19.47 -18.31 19.47
C ASN A 173 19.28 -19.79 19.82
N LEU A 174 20.17 -20.68 19.35
CA LEU A 174 20.13 -22.10 19.75
C LEU A 174 20.38 -22.29 21.24
N ARG A 175 21.31 -21.53 21.83
CA ARG A 175 21.60 -21.60 23.26
C ARG A 175 20.41 -21.16 24.12
N ARG A 176 19.63 -20.18 23.66
CA ARG A 176 18.44 -19.66 24.35
C ARG A 176 17.25 -20.63 24.38
N MET A 177 17.20 -21.62 23.50
CA MET A 177 16.12 -22.60 23.46
C MET A 177 16.14 -23.49 24.71
N SER A 178 14.97 -23.66 25.32
CA SER A 178 14.72 -24.66 26.35
C SER A 178 14.87 -26.09 25.80
N GLN A 179 15.00 -27.08 26.68
CA GLN A 179 15.13 -28.48 26.28
C GLN A 179 13.93 -28.96 25.45
N LYS A 180 12.70 -28.54 25.80
CA LYS A 180 11.47 -28.84 25.04
C LYS A 180 11.50 -28.20 23.64
N GLU A 181 11.87 -26.92 23.55
CA GLU A 181 11.98 -26.23 22.26
C GLU A 181 13.06 -26.83 21.36
N ARG A 182 14.18 -27.30 21.92
CA ARG A 182 15.22 -28.00 21.15
C ARG A 182 14.72 -29.31 20.55
N GLN A 183 13.95 -30.11 21.30
CA GLN A 183 13.32 -31.33 20.77
C GLN A 183 12.32 -30.99 19.65
N GLN A 184 11.49 -29.97 19.85
CA GLN A 184 10.55 -29.52 18.83
C GLN A 184 11.28 -28.95 17.60
N PHE A 185 12.40 -28.27 17.78
CA PHE A 185 13.23 -27.76 16.68
C PHE A 185 13.83 -28.90 15.85
N GLN A 186 14.21 -30.02 16.46
CA GLN A 186 14.69 -31.20 15.73
C GLN A 186 13.58 -31.82 14.87
N GLN A 187 12.34 -31.84 15.37
CA GLN A 187 11.18 -32.38 14.63
C GLN A 187 10.67 -31.41 13.55
N ASN A 188 10.62 -30.11 13.86
CA ASN A 188 10.13 -29.08 12.96
C ASN A 188 11.01 -27.81 13.03
N PRO A 189 12.15 -27.80 12.33
CA PRO A 189 13.06 -26.65 12.33
C PRO A 189 12.43 -25.37 11.78
N GLN A 190 11.36 -25.48 10.98
CA GLN A 190 10.70 -24.33 10.35
C GLN A 190 9.77 -23.57 11.31
N ALA A 191 9.44 -24.15 12.47
CA ALA A 191 8.62 -23.50 13.49
C ALA A 191 9.38 -22.38 14.22
N PHE A 192 10.72 -22.42 14.21
CA PHE A 192 11.56 -21.49 14.97
C PHE A 192 12.40 -20.61 14.06
N LYS A 193 12.42 -19.31 14.34
CA LYS A 193 13.35 -18.38 13.71
C LYS A 193 14.65 -18.35 14.51
N VAL A 194 15.64 -19.14 14.06
CA VAL A 194 16.97 -19.20 14.69
C VAL A 194 18.05 -18.50 13.89
N ARG A 195 17.82 -18.26 12.59
CA ARG A 195 18.81 -17.68 11.68
C ARG A 195 18.42 -16.27 11.28
N TYR A 196 19.44 -15.46 11.00
CA TYR A 196 19.28 -14.13 10.42
C TYR A 196 18.60 -14.24 9.05
N LEU A 197 17.55 -13.43 8.86
CA LEU A 197 16.75 -13.34 7.65
C LEU A 197 16.63 -11.90 7.18
N PHE A 198 16.89 -11.67 5.90
CA PHE A 198 16.66 -10.39 5.25
C PHE A 198 15.56 -10.50 4.19
N ARG A 199 14.83 -9.42 3.94
CA ARG A 199 13.76 -9.35 2.93
C ARG A 199 14.02 -8.21 1.96
N GLU A 200 14.19 -8.56 0.69
CA GLU A 200 14.32 -7.59 -0.41
C GLU A 200 12.95 -7.40 -1.05
N PHE A 201 12.39 -6.20 -0.99
CA PHE A 201 11.10 -5.89 -1.59
C PHE A 201 11.22 -5.62 -3.09
N LEU A 202 10.23 -6.04 -3.87
CA LEU A 202 10.27 -6.01 -5.34
C LEU A 202 9.40 -4.92 -5.97
N PHE A 203 8.61 -4.21 -5.18
CA PHE A 203 7.77 -3.12 -5.66
C PHE A 203 8.53 -1.80 -5.67
N ASP A 204 8.33 -1.04 -6.73
CA ASP A 204 8.86 0.32 -6.89
C ASP A 204 7.93 1.31 -6.18
N PHE A 205 8.28 1.64 -4.94
CA PHE A 205 7.57 2.64 -4.13
C PHE A 205 8.62 3.54 -3.47
N GLN A 206 8.48 4.85 -3.65
CA GLN A 206 9.33 5.84 -3.00
C GLN A 206 8.57 6.45 -1.82
N PRO A 207 9.01 6.23 -0.57
CA PRO A 207 8.43 6.87 0.60
C PRO A 207 8.41 8.39 0.47
N LEU A 208 7.35 9.01 0.99
CA LEU A 208 7.18 10.46 1.10
C LEU A 208 7.20 11.20 -0.25
N ALA A 209 7.03 10.50 -1.37
CA ALA A 209 6.99 11.12 -2.69
C ALA A 209 5.73 12.00 -2.86
N PRO A 210 5.84 13.17 -3.54
CA PRO A 210 4.67 14.00 -3.85
C PRO A 210 3.67 13.26 -4.74
N SER A 211 2.38 13.40 -4.45
CA SER A 211 1.30 12.79 -5.26
C SER A 211 0.52 13.85 -6.02
N SER A 212 0.29 13.65 -7.32
CA SER A 212 -0.55 14.56 -8.11
C SER A 212 -2.05 14.34 -7.86
N PRO A 213 -2.82 15.41 -7.64
CA PRO A 213 -4.27 15.31 -7.45
C PRO A 213 -4.98 14.89 -8.75
N LYS A 214 -6.03 14.07 -8.62
CA LYS A 214 -6.89 13.68 -9.75
C LYS A 214 -8.00 14.71 -9.95
N LYS A 215 -8.18 15.20 -11.18
CA LYS A 215 -9.22 16.18 -11.50
C LYS A 215 -10.63 15.54 -11.49
N PRO A 216 -11.67 16.27 -11.01
CA PRO A 216 -13.04 15.78 -11.04
C PRO A 216 -13.58 15.70 -12.47
N LYS A 217 -14.50 14.75 -12.71
CA LYS A 217 -15.21 14.62 -14.00
C LYS A 217 -16.29 15.69 -14.19
N VAL A 218 -16.84 16.20 -13.09
CA VAL A 218 -17.89 17.23 -13.10
C VAL A 218 -17.28 18.51 -12.56
N ASP A 219 -17.46 19.60 -13.31
CA ASP A 219 -17.12 20.94 -12.88
C ASP A 219 -18.22 21.46 -11.95
N LEU A 220 -17.90 21.58 -10.66
CA LEU A 220 -18.86 22.03 -9.65
C LEU A 220 -19.27 23.51 -9.84
N SER A 221 -18.46 24.31 -10.55
CA SER A 221 -18.81 25.71 -10.87
C SER A 221 -19.99 25.82 -11.85
N ARG A 222 -20.32 24.74 -12.55
CA ARG A 222 -21.43 24.65 -13.52
C ARG A 222 -22.66 23.95 -12.95
N LEU A 223 -22.72 23.73 -11.64
CA LEU A 223 -23.90 23.13 -11.02
C LEU A 223 -25.10 24.06 -11.18
N ALA A 224 -26.16 23.56 -11.83
CA ALA A 224 -27.45 24.24 -11.91
C ALA A 224 -28.23 24.25 -10.57
N VAL A 225 -27.59 23.82 -9.48
CA VAL A 225 -28.21 23.56 -8.18
C VAL A 225 -27.48 24.38 -7.11
N SER A 226 -28.25 24.97 -6.19
CA SER A 226 -27.69 25.82 -5.14
C SER A 226 -26.69 25.09 -4.25
N SER A 227 -25.67 25.80 -3.75
CA SER A 227 -24.69 25.23 -2.82
C SER A 227 -25.33 24.69 -1.54
N HIS A 228 -26.45 25.29 -1.11
CA HIS A 228 -27.24 24.80 0.02
C HIS A 228 -27.82 23.41 -0.25
N THR A 229 -28.40 23.19 -1.44
CA THR A 229 -28.92 21.87 -1.85
C THR A 229 -27.81 20.83 -1.90
N LEU A 230 -26.62 21.19 -2.40
CA LEU A 230 -25.45 20.30 -2.36
C LEU A 230 -25.07 19.94 -0.91
N GLY A 231 -25.04 20.93 -0.02
CA GLY A 231 -24.79 20.73 1.41
C GLY A 231 -25.84 19.80 2.07
N LEU A 232 -27.12 19.94 1.71
CA LEU A 232 -28.18 19.03 2.17
C LEU A 232 -27.96 17.59 1.70
N VAL A 233 -27.65 17.41 0.41
CA VAL A 233 -27.36 16.10 -0.17
C VAL A 233 -26.22 15.41 0.57
N LEU A 234 -25.09 16.10 0.79
CA LEU A 234 -23.96 15.56 1.53
C LEU A 234 -24.30 15.28 3.00
N THR A 235 -25.09 16.15 3.63
CA THR A 235 -25.54 15.95 5.01
C THR A 235 -26.31 14.64 5.16
N TYR A 236 -27.29 14.37 4.30
CA TYR A 236 -28.05 13.12 4.36
C TYR A 236 -27.23 11.90 3.95
N TYR A 237 -26.49 12.01 2.85
CA TYR A 237 -25.74 10.89 2.28
C TYR A 237 -24.55 10.47 3.15
N VAL A 238 -23.79 11.44 3.68
CA VAL A 238 -22.53 11.19 4.41
C VAL A 238 -22.75 11.21 5.92
N ASN A 239 -23.29 12.30 6.47
CA ASN A 239 -23.36 12.49 7.93
C ASN A 239 -24.32 11.49 8.56
N TYR A 240 -25.49 11.32 7.94
CA TYR A 240 -26.52 10.39 8.38
C TYR A 240 -26.46 9.01 7.69
N GLY A 241 -25.47 8.79 6.82
CA GLY A 241 -25.18 7.49 6.21
C GLY A 241 -26.33 6.91 5.37
N MET A 242 -27.19 7.76 4.79
CA MET A 242 -28.33 7.31 3.99
C MET A 242 -27.87 6.77 2.62
N SER A 243 -28.63 5.84 2.05
CA SER A 243 -28.39 5.44 0.66
C SER A 243 -28.67 6.61 -0.31
N SER A 244 -28.09 6.58 -1.51
CA SER A 244 -28.34 7.63 -2.52
C SER A 244 -29.81 7.72 -2.94
N ARG A 245 -30.55 6.61 -2.89
CA ARG A 245 -31.99 6.57 -3.16
C ARG A 245 -32.81 7.19 -2.03
N GLN A 246 -32.49 6.88 -0.78
CA GLN A 246 -33.14 7.51 0.38
C GLN A 246 -32.85 9.01 0.43
N THR A 247 -31.61 9.40 0.12
CA THR A 247 -31.22 10.81 0.01
C THR A 247 -32.06 11.52 -1.05
N ALA A 248 -32.17 10.95 -2.26
CA ALA A 248 -33.02 11.51 -3.30
C ALA A 248 -34.51 11.58 -2.88
N GLY A 249 -35.01 10.57 -2.17
CA GLY A 249 -36.35 10.56 -1.58
C GLY A 249 -36.56 11.72 -0.62
N ILE A 250 -35.69 11.89 0.39
CA ILE A 250 -35.78 12.99 1.36
C ILE A 250 -35.64 14.35 0.69
N MET A 251 -34.77 14.50 -0.30
CA MET A 251 -34.66 15.76 -1.04
C MET A 251 -35.97 16.12 -1.73
N LYS A 252 -36.72 15.14 -2.24
CA LYS A 252 -38.05 15.36 -2.82
C LYS A 252 -39.12 15.58 -1.76
N ASP A 253 -39.21 14.70 -0.77
CA ASP A 253 -40.34 14.63 0.16
C ASP A 253 -40.29 15.75 1.22
N VAL A 254 -39.09 16.13 1.67
CA VAL A 254 -38.89 17.15 2.72
C VAL A 254 -38.59 18.52 2.11
N HIS A 255 -37.76 18.57 1.06
CA HIS A 255 -37.25 19.82 0.50
C HIS A 255 -37.90 20.21 -0.83
N GLY A 256 -38.77 19.37 -1.40
CA GLY A 256 -39.41 19.63 -2.71
C GLY A 256 -38.46 19.60 -3.90
N VAL A 257 -37.21 19.17 -3.73
CA VAL A 257 -36.19 19.18 -4.77
C VAL A 257 -36.10 17.80 -5.44
N SER A 258 -36.51 17.74 -6.71
CA SER A 258 -36.41 16.50 -7.48
C SER A 258 -34.99 16.28 -8.00
N ILE A 259 -34.27 15.34 -7.40
CA ILE A 259 -32.97 14.86 -7.89
C ILE A 259 -32.97 13.35 -8.04
N SER A 260 -32.19 12.84 -8.98
CA SER A 260 -31.99 11.40 -9.12
C SER A 260 -30.97 10.87 -8.11
N HIS A 261 -31.05 9.59 -7.75
CA HIS A 261 -30.02 8.93 -6.94
C HIS A 261 -28.64 8.96 -7.63
N GLN A 262 -28.58 8.98 -8.96
CA GLN A 262 -27.34 9.10 -9.71
C GLN A 262 -26.73 10.51 -9.56
N THR A 263 -27.57 11.54 -9.51
CA THR A 263 -27.14 12.92 -9.22
C THR A 263 -26.48 13.00 -7.85
N VAL A 264 -27.03 12.36 -6.82
CA VAL A 264 -26.42 12.26 -5.48
C VAL A 264 -25.02 11.65 -5.54
N LEU A 265 -24.86 10.54 -6.28
CA LEU A 265 -23.55 9.89 -6.44
C LEU A 265 -22.56 10.76 -7.21
N ASN A 266 -23.01 11.45 -8.26
CA ASN A 266 -22.16 12.35 -9.05
C ASN A 266 -21.66 13.52 -8.19
N TYR A 267 -22.52 14.09 -7.35
CA TYR A 267 -22.13 15.13 -6.38
C TYR A 267 -21.12 14.61 -5.38
N ALA A 268 -21.38 13.45 -4.76
CA ALA A 268 -20.46 12.85 -3.82
C ALA A 268 -19.07 12.59 -4.44
N ASN A 269 -19.00 11.98 -5.62
CA ASN A 269 -17.73 11.69 -6.29
C ASN A 269 -16.96 12.97 -6.65
N SER A 270 -17.66 14.01 -7.10
CA SER A 270 -17.02 15.26 -7.52
C SER A 270 -16.49 16.05 -6.33
N VAL A 271 -17.25 16.11 -5.24
CA VAL A 271 -16.82 16.73 -3.99
C VAL A 271 -15.68 15.96 -3.35
N ALA A 272 -15.71 14.61 -3.39
CA ALA A 272 -14.64 13.79 -2.84
C ALA A 272 -13.29 14.09 -3.51
N LEU A 273 -13.25 14.14 -4.85
CA LEU A 273 -12.03 14.45 -5.60
C LEU A 273 -11.47 15.84 -5.31
N MET A 274 -12.34 16.79 -4.98
CA MET A 274 -11.97 18.16 -4.65
C MET A 274 -11.47 18.30 -3.21
N ILE A 275 -12.13 17.65 -2.26
CA ILE A 275 -11.79 17.73 -0.84
C ILE A 275 -10.59 16.83 -0.50
N GLN A 276 -10.34 15.76 -1.27
CA GLN A 276 -9.27 14.82 -0.96
C GLN A 276 -7.89 15.48 -0.77
N PRO A 277 -7.40 16.34 -1.68
CA PRO A 277 -6.10 16.98 -1.51
C PRO A 277 -6.05 17.87 -0.27
N PHE A 278 -7.14 18.61 0.00
CA PHE A 278 -7.28 19.42 1.20
C PHE A 278 -7.22 18.56 2.49
N VAL A 279 -7.93 17.43 2.55
CA VAL A 279 -7.86 16.48 3.68
C VAL A 279 -6.46 15.92 3.82
N ASP A 280 -5.86 15.47 2.73
CA ASP A 280 -4.60 14.72 2.77
C ASP A 280 -3.40 15.61 3.14
N GLN A 281 -3.47 16.91 2.85
CA GLN A 281 -2.40 17.89 3.05
C GLN A 281 -2.70 18.91 4.15
N PHE A 282 -3.84 18.77 4.85
CA PHE A 282 -4.17 19.67 5.95
C PHE A 282 -3.07 19.63 7.03
N PRO A 283 -2.63 20.78 7.57
CA PRO A 283 -1.59 20.84 8.59
C PRO A 283 -2.15 20.42 9.96
N TYR A 284 -2.30 19.11 10.16
CA TYR A 284 -2.87 18.55 11.38
C TYR A 284 -1.95 18.72 12.59
N GLU A 285 -2.51 19.14 13.72
CA GLU A 285 -1.84 19.08 15.03
C GLU A 285 -1.96 17.67 15.63
N LEU A 286 -0.97 16.82 15.36
CA LEU A 286 -0.97 15.41 15.76
C LEU A 286 -0.34 15.19 17.14
N SER A 287 -0.80 14.16 17.83
CA SER A 287 -0.35 13.80 19.18
C SER A 287 0.84 12.83 19.22
N GLY A 288 1.16 12.18 18.09
CA GLY A 288 2.13 11.08 18.04
C GLY A 288 1.57 9.71 18.44
N SER A 289 0.33 9.64 18.93
CA SER A 289 -0.31 8.38 19.33
C SER A 289 -1.11 7.77 18.17
N PHE A 290 -0.41 7.04 17.30
CA PHE A 290 -1.01 6.49 16.08
C PHE A 290 -1.41 5.03 16.24
N CYS A 291 -2.63 4.71 15.81
CA CYS A 291 -3.10 3.33 15.70
C CYS A 291 -3.67 3.02 14.31
N GLY A 292 -3.62 1.75 13.93
CA GLY A 292 -4.05 1.28 12.63
C GLY A 292 -4.85 -0.01 12.71
N ASP A 293 -5.88 -0.13 11.86
CA ASP A 293 -6.70 -1.33 11.75
C ASP A 293 -7.24 -1.45 10.32
N GLU A 294 -7.41 -2.70 9.88
CA GLU A 294 -8.01 -3.01 8.59
C GLU A 294 -9.45 -3.45 8.76
N THR A 295 -10.35 -2.80 8.02
CA THR A 295 -11.72 -3.28 7.89
C THR A 295 -12.01 -3.69 6.45
N TYR A 296 -13.18 -4.28 6.22
CA TYR A 296 -13.58 -4.79 4.91
C TYR A 296 -14.75 -4.00 4.32
N ILE A 297 -14.79 -3.79 3.01
CA ILE A 297 -15.94 -3.22 2.29
C ILE A 297 -16.21 -4.04 1.04
N ARG A 298 -17.43 -4.02 0.52
CA ARG A 298 -17.77 -4.68 -0.75
C ARG A 298 -17.62 -3.69 -1.90
N VAL A 299 -16.83 -4.07 -2.90
CA VAL A 299 -16.65 -3.33 -4.14
C VAL A 299 -16.82 -4.31 -5.29
N LYS A 300 -17.68 -3.99 -6.26
CA LYS A 300 -18.06 -4.87 -7.39
C LYS A 300 -18.47 -6.28 -6.94
N GLY A 301 -19.11 -6.35 -5.76
CA GLY A 301 -19.54 -7.60 -5.14
C GLY A 301 -18.40 -8.52 -4.69
N ARG A 302 -17.18 -8.01 -4.47
CA ARG A 302 -16.05 -8.71 -3.84
C ARG A 302 -15.62 -7.96 -2.58
N TRP A 303 -15.05 -8.66 -1.60
CA TRP A 303 -14.47 -7.99 -0.44
C TRP A 303 -13.18 -7.27 -0.84
N HIS A 304 -13.04 -6.04 -0.38
CA HIS A 304 -11.84 -5.22 -0.42
C HIS A 304 -11.50 -4.84 1.01
N TYR A 305 -10.24 -4.51 1.24
CA TYR A 305 -9.72 -4.06 2.53
C TYR A 305 -9.66 -2.53 2.54
N LEU A 306 -9.96 -1.95 3.68
CA LEU A 306 -9.87 -0.53 3.95
C LEU A 306 -8.93 -0.37 5.15
N PHE A 307 -7.78 0.22 4.89
CA PHE A 307 -6.72 0.46 5.86
C PHE A 307 -6.92 1.83 6.48
N PHE A 308 -7.28 1.86 7.77
CA PHE A 308 -7.36 3.10 8.51
C PHE A 308 -6.13 3.29 9.38
N MET A 309 -5.59 4.51 9.37
CA MET A 309 -4.67 4.99 10.40
C MET A 309 -5.30 6.18 11.11
N PHE A 310 -5.10 6.26 12.42
CA PHE A 310 -5.87 7.12 13.30
C PHE A 310 -4.99 7.70 14.40
N ASP A 311 -5.11 9.01 14.66
CA ASP A 311 -4.59 9.63 15.88
C ASP A 311 -5.58 9.40 17.01
N ALA A 312 -5.18 8.60 17.99
CA ALA A 312 -6.08 8.17 19.03
C ALA A 312 -6.36 9.22 20.10
N VAL A 313 -5.51 10.23 20.28
CA VAL A 313 -5.74 11.30 21.25
C VAL A 313 -6.62 12.38 20.63
N LYS A 314 -6.21 12.88 19.46
CA LYS A 314 -6.91 13.95 18.73
C LYS A 314 -8.16 13.46 18.00
N LYS A 315 -8.33 12.15 17.88
CA LYS A 315 -9.44 11.48 17.16
C LYS A 315 -9.47 11.83 15.68
N VAL A 316 -8.32 11.94 15.04
CA VAL A 316 -8.20 12.33 13.62
C VAL A 316 -7.92 11.10 12.78
N VAL A 317 -8.66 10.92 11.69
CA VAL A 317 -8.36 9.88 10.69
C VAL A 317 -7.26 10.39 9.77
N LEU A 318 -6.15 9.66 9.67
CA LEU A 318 -4.95 10.07 8.95
C LEU A 318 -4.74 9.30 7.63
N SER A 319 -5.22 8.06 7.55
CA SER A 319 -5.18 7.25 6.33
C SER A 319 -6.46 6.46 6.18
N TYR A 320 -6.88 6.19 4.94
CA TYR A 320 -8.16 5.57 4.60
C TYR A 320 -8.10 4.83 3.25
N ARG A 321 -7.02 4.08 3.01
CA ARG A 321 -6.72 3.45 1.73
C ARG A 321 -7.62 2.23 1.47
N VAL A 322 -8.37 2.26 0.38
CA VAL A 322 -9.08 1.09 -0.16
C VAL A 322 -8.14 0.26 -1.03
N SER A 323 -8.11 -1.06 -0.82
CA SER A 323 -7.28 -2.00 -1.59
C SER A 323 -8.02 -3.32 -1.85
N PRO A 324 -7.92 -3.93 -3.04
CA PRO A 324 -8.44 -5.27 -3.29
C PRO A 324 -7.68 -6.36 -2.52
N HIS A 325 -6.52 -6.05 -1.95
CA HIS A 325 -5.63 -7.01 -1.31
C HIS A 325 -5.24 -6.56 0.10
N ARG A 326 -5.10 -7.53 1.01
CA ARG A 326 -4.54 -7.32 2.35
C ARG A 326 -3.04 -7.62 2.32
N ASP A 327 -2.28 -6.73 1.70
CA ASP A 327 -0.85 -6.93 1.42
C ASP A 327 0.05 -5.87 2.07
N THR A 328 1.37 -6.11 1.97
CA THR A 328 2.40 -5.26 2.57
C THR A 328 2.43 -3.87 1.92
N LEU A 329 2.23 -3.79 0.60
CA LEU A 329 2.23 -2.52 -0.11
C LEU A 329 1.08 -1.62 0.34
N SER A 330 -0.10 -2.20 0.61
CA SER A 330 -1.24 -1.45 1.15
C SER A 330 -0.95 -0.89 2.55
N ALA A 331 -0.31 -1.68 3.41
CA ALA A 331 0.14 -1.20 4.73
C ALA A 331 1.21 -0.11 4.62
N ILE A 332 2.18 -0.24 3.71
CA ILE A 332 3.21 0.77 3.45
C ILE A 332 2.56 2.09 3.03
N ARG A 333 1.63 2.07 2.07
CA ARG A 333 0.90 3.26 1.64
C ARG A 333 0.09 3.90 2.77
N ALA A 334 -0.55 3.09 3.61
CA ALA A 334 -1.32 3.59 4.74
C ALA A 334 -0.42 4.29 5.79
N ILE A 335 0.75 3.73 6.09
CA ILE A 335 1.75 4.36 6.96
C ILE A 335 2.31 5.63 6.30
N ASP A 336 2.66 5.57 5.02
CA ASP A 336 3.19 6.71 4.26
C ASP A 336 2.25 7.93 4.30
N ASP A 337 0.94 7.70 4.21
CA ASP A 337 -0.08 8.76 4.36
C ASP A 337 -0.03 9.48 5.71
N VAL A 338 0.37 8.78 6.77
CA VAL A 338 0.56 9.36 8.11
C VAL A 338 1.87 10.13 8.15
N LEU A 339 2.95 9.52 7.68
CA LEU A 339 4.28 10.14 7.72
C LEU A 339 4.32 11.46 6.93
N ARG A 340 3.64 11.53 5.78
CA ARG A 340 3.52 12.76 4.99
C ARG A 340 2.78 13.90 5.69
N LYS A 341 1.98 13.59 6.72
CA LYS A 341 1.27 14.60 7.54
C LYS A 341 2.10 15.10 8.72
N LEU A 342 3.25 14.47 8.99
CA LEU A 342 4.15 14.91 10.06
C LEU A 342 5.10 15.98 9.51
N PRO A 343 5.36 17.06 10.26
CA PRO A 343 6.33 18.07 9.85
C PRO A 343 7.76 17.50 9.80
N SER A 344 8.06 16.55 10.68
CA SER A 344 9.30 15.79 10.74
C SER A 344 9.01 14.42 11.35
N ILE A 345 9.84 13.42 11.05
CA ILE A 345 9.72 12.07 11.64
C ILE A 345 10.31 12.09 13.05
N PRO A 346 9.52 11.87 14.12
CA PRO A 346 10.04 11.79 15.49
C PRO A 346 10.89 10.53 15.71
N ASP A 347 11.90 10.62 16.57
CA ASP A 347 12.77 9.47 16.91
C ASP A 347 12.03 8.36 17.68
N ASP A 348 11.00 8.72 18.45
CA ASP A 348 10.17 7.83 19.27
C ASP A 348 8.85 7.44 18.57
N LEU A 349 8.75 7.67 17.26
CA LEU A 349 7.55 7.38 16.48
C LEU A 349 7.17 5.90 16.60
N SER A 350 5.92 5.65 16.98
CA SER A 350 5.38 4.30 17.06
C SER A 350 3.94 4.17 16.55
N PHE A 351 3.63 3.00 16.00
CA PHE A 351 2.30 2.65 15.49
C PHE A 351 1.75 1.43 16.23
N VAL A 352 0.53 1.54 16.75
CA VAL A 352 -0.19 0.43 17.38
C VAL A 352 -1.14 -0.21 16.39
N VAL A 353 -0.94 -1.49 16.04
CA VAL A 353 -1.70 -2.18 14.99
C VAL A 353 -2.11 -3.58 15.41
N ASP A 354 -2.99 -4.21 14.62
CA ASP A 354 -3.35 -5.62 14.82
C ASP A 354 -2.15 -6.56 14.56
N GLY A 355 -2.27 -7.82 15.00
CA GLY A 355 -1.23 -8.84 14.88
C GLY A 355 -0.85 -9.27 13.46
N ASN A 356 -1.29 -8.55 12.43
CA ASN A 356 -1.01 -8.87 11.04
C ASN A 356 0.47 -8.56 10.68
N PRO A 357 1.26 -9.57 10.22
CA PRO A 357 2.67 -9.39 9.90
C PRO A 357 2.99 -8.34 8.83
N ILE A 358 2.01 -7.91 8.03
CA ILE A 358 2.23 -6.89 6.98
C ILE A 358 2.75 -5.56 7.53
N TYR A 359 2.39 -5.18 8.75
CA TYR A 359 2.85 -3.92 9.36
C TYR A 359 4.31 -3.99 9.79
N LEU A 360 4.77 -5.14 10.31
CA LEU A 360 6.19 -5.37 10.58
C LEU A 360 7.01 -5.39 9.28
N LEU A 361 6.44 -5.93 8.19
CA LEU A 361 7.08 -5.85 6.88
C LEU A 361 7.14 -4.40 6.37
N ALA A 362 6.11 -3.60 6.62
CA ALA A 362 6.12 -2.18 6.28
C ALA A 362 7.20 -1.43 7.09
N GLN A 363 7.32 -1.66 8.41
CA GLN A 363 8.40 -1.12 9.24
C GLN A 363 9.78 -1.45 8.65
N HIS A 364 10.00 -2.70 8.27
CA HIS A 364 11.25 -3.12 7.64
C HIS A 364 11.52 -2.39 6.32
N PHE A 365 10.48 -2.15 5.51
CA PHE A 365 10.59 -1.41 4.26
C PHE A 365 11.00 0.05 4.49
N PHE A 366 10.39 0.75 5.45
CA PHE A 366 10.77 2.13 5.76
C PHE A 366 12.17 2.24 6.39
N ALA A 367 12.56 1.27 7.22
CA ALA A 367 13.93 1.19 7.75
C ALA A 367 14.97 1.09 6.61
N GLN A 368 14.69 0.33 5.55
CA GLN A 368 15.57 0.27 4.36
C GLN A 368 15.72 1.61 3.63
N HIS A 369 14.76 2.52 3.80
CA HIS A 369 14.76 3.86 3.22
C HIS A 369 15.21 4.94 4.23
N GLY A 370 15.78 4.54 5.36
CA GLY A 370 16.29 5.48 6.37
C GLY A 370 15.22 6.16 7.21
N ILE A 371 14.01 5.60 7.28
CA ILE A 371 12.89 6.13 8.07
C ILE A 371 12.58 5.12 9.19
N PRO A 372 13.22 5.25 10.37
CA PRO A 372 12.98 4.36 11.49
C PRO A 372 11.69 4.73 12.24
N PHE A 373 10.95 3.72 12.67
CA PHE A 373 9.85 3.81 13.64
C PHE A 373 9.56 2.42 14.21
N ASP A 374 8.77 2.37 15.28
CA ASP A 374 8.35 1.12 15.91
C ASP A 374 6.92 0.71 15.56
N VAL A 375 6.69 -0.58 15.38
CA VAL A 375 5.34 -1.15 15.26
C VAL A 375 5.06 -2.05 16.46
N ARG A 376 4.04 -1.69 17.23
CA ARG A 376 3.55 -2.46 18.39
C ARG A 376 2.30 -3.22 17.98
N GLN A 377 2.41 -4.55 17.92
CA GLN A 377 1.30 -5.43 17.56
C GLN A 377 0.51 -5.83 18.81
N VAL A 378 -0.79 -5.56 18.82
CA VAL A 378 -1.70 -5.96 19.91
C VAL A 378 -2.46 -7.20 19.49
N ILE A 379 -2.03 -8.36 19.98
CA ILE A 379 -2.53 -9.68 19.57
C ILE A 379 -3.62 -10.15 20.54
N GLY A 380 -4.69 -10.74 20.00
CA GLY A 380 -5.71 -11.43 20.80
C GLY A 380 -6.68 -10.53 21.57
N LEU A 381 -7.61 -11.20 22.27
CA LEU A 381 -8.63 -10.61 23.15
C LEU A 381 -8.20 -10.57 24.62
N THR A 382 -7.11 -11.27 24.96
CA THR A 382 -6.57 -11.47 26.31
C THR A 382 -5.29 -10.66 26.50
N ASN A 383 -5.06 -10.15 27.71
CA ASN A 383 -3.83 -9.45 28.10
C ASN A 383 -2.71 -10.49 28.36
N GLU A 384 -2.35 -11.26 27.35
CA GLU A 384 -1.34 -12.32 27.50
C GLU A 384 0.10 -11.78 27.51
N ASP A 385 0.31 -10.53 27.09
CA ASP A 385 1.61 -9.86 27.08
C ASP A 385 1.52 -8.41 27.57
N PRO A 386 2.57 -7.87 28.24
CA PRO A 386 2.57 -6.52 28.82
C PRO A 386 2.34 -5.39 27.80
N VAL A 387 2.82 -5.58 26.57
CA VAL A 387 2.65 -4.60 25.48
C VAL A 387 1.18 -4.52 25.08
N SER A 388 0.54 -5.67 24.90
CA SER A 388 -0.88 -5.74 24.61
C SER A 388 -1.72 -5.09 25.72
N GLU A 389 -1.37 -5.25 27.00
CA GLU A 389 -2.08 -4.60 28.11
C GLU A 389 -1.99 -3.06 28.04
N GLU A 390 -0.79 -2.51 27.85
CA GLU A 390 -0.55 -1.07 27.80
C GLU A 390 -1.26 -0.39 26.60
N PHE A 391 -1.19 -1.01 25.41
CA PHE A 391 -1.69 -0.39 24.17
C PHE A 391 -3.12 -0.83 23.79
N ARG A 392 -3.83 -1.61 24.63
CA ARG A 392 -5.20 -2.08 24.31
C ARG A 392 -6.22 -0.96 24.19
N ALA A 393 -6.09 0.10 24.99
CA ALA A 393 -7.00 1.25 24.93
C ALA A 393 -7.03 1.88 23.52
N LEU A 394 -5.87 1.95 22.85
CA LEU A 394 -5.72 2.46 21.48
C LEU A 394 -6.45 1.60 20.46
N LYS A 395 -6.37 0.27 20.61
CA LYS A 395 -7.10 -0.69 19.78
C LYS A 395 -8.61 -0.53 19.93
N GLN A 396 -9.10 -0.38 21.16
CA GLN A 396 -10.54 -0.19 21.41
C GLN A 396 -11.08 1.11 20.78
N ILE A 397 -10.28 2.18 20.76
CA ILE A 397 -10.64 3.45 20.13
C ILE A 397 -10.84 3.26 18.61
N ILE A 398 -9.90 2.61 17.92
CA ILE A 398 -10.01 2.39 16.48
C ILE A 398 -11.11 1.38 16.13
N GLU A 399 -11.33 0.35 16.96
CA GLU A 399 -12.47 -0.57 16.77
C GLU A 399 -13.82 0.15 16.90
N ARG A 400 -13.94 1.10 17.84
CA ARG A 400 -15.14 1.95 17.96
C ARG A 400 -15.32 2.83 16.73
N PHE A 401 -14.25 3.44 16.23
CA PHE A 401 -14.26 4.20 14.99
C PHE A 401 -14.72 3.33 13.81
N ASN A 402 -14.16 2.14 13.64
CA ASN A 402 -14.54 1.18 12.61
C ASN A 402 -16.01 0.80 12.71
N ARG A 403 -16.57 0.66 13.91
CA ARG A 403 -18.01 0.44 14.11
C ARG A 403 -18.86 1.61 13.64
N THR A 404 -18.44 2.84 13.91
CA THR A 404 -19.10 4.06 13.41
C THR A 404 -19.08 4.11 11.89
N PHE A 405 -17.92 3.88 11.26
CA PHE A 405 -17.81 3.80 9.80
C PHE A 405 -18.73 2.71 9.23
N LYS A 406 -18.75 1.51 9.84
CA LYS A 406 -19.61 0.40 9.41
C LYS A 406 -21.10 0.73 9.50
N GLY A 407 -21.51 1.53 10.49
CA GLY A 407 -22.87 2.06 10.59
C GLY A 407 -23.26 2.82 9.34
N ASN A 408 -22.42 3.78 8.91
CA ASN A 408 -22.67 4.59 7.72
C ASN A 408 -22.49 3.80 6.41
N TYR A 409 -21.62 2.79 6.39
CA TYR A 409 -21.37 1.96 5.22
C TYR A 409 -22.50 0.94 4.95
N ARG A 410 -23.12 0.34 5.98
CA ARG A 410 -24.12 -0.74 5.82
C ARG A 410 -25.26 -0.38 4.85
N PRO A 411 -25.89 0.81 4.91
CA PRO A 411 -26.96 1.20 3.99
C PRO A 411 -26.54 1.28 2.52
N THR A 412 -25.25 1.37 2.22
CA THR A 412 -24.75 1.39 0.83
C THR A 412 -24.93 0.05 0.11
N HIS A 413 -25.03 -1.06 0.86
CA HIS A 413 -25.03 -2.43 0.33
C HIS A 413 -23.79 -2.79 -0.53
N GLY A 414 -22.71 -2.02 -0.39
CA GLY A 414 -21.49 -2.14 -1.18
C GLY A 414 -21.51 -1.26 -2.45
N PHE A 415 -20.33 -1.10 -3.04
CA PHE A 415 -20.12 -0.18 -4.14
C PHE A 415 -20.06 -0.92 -5.49
N GLY A 416 -20.72 -0.36 -6.51
CA GLY A 416 -20.66 -0.89 -7.88
C GLY A 416 -19.37 -0.53 -8.63
N ALA A 417 -18.58 0.41 -8.10
CA ALA A 417 -17.34 0.90 -8.68
C ALA A 417 -16.30 1.18 -7.57
N GLU A 418 -15.01 1.13 -7.90
CA GLU A 418 -13.92 1.39 -6.95
C GLU A 418 -13.81 2.88 -6.64
N GLU A 419 -14.04 3.73 -7.64
CA GLU A 419 -14.08 5.18 -7.48
C GLU A 419 -15.17 5.60 -6.50
N GLY A 420 -16.31 4.89 -6.50
CA GLY A 420 -17.41 5.14 -5.58
C GLY A 420 -17.08 4.79 -4.13
N SER A 421 -16.29 3.72 -3.90
CA SER A 421 -15.85 3.37 -2.55
C SER A 421 -14.83 4.37 -2.01
N VAL A 422 -13.86 4.76 -2.84
CA VAL A 422 -12.88 5.79 -2.48
C VAL A 422 -13.57 7.11 -2.18
N SER A 423 -14.52 7.53 -3.02
CA SER A 423 -15.24 8.79 -2.83
C SER A 423 -16.06 8.81 -1.53
N PHE A 424 -16.80 7.73 -1.25
CA PHE A 424 -17.57 7.61 -0.01
C PHE A 424 -16.69 7.67 1.23
N VAL A 425 -15.58 6.92 1.23
CA VAL A 425 -14.64 6.89 2.37
C VAL A 425 -13.99 8.26 2.56
N THR A 426 -13.57 8.93 1.48
CA THR A 426 -13.00 10.28 1.51
C THR A 426 -13.96 11.28 2.16
N LEU A 427 -15.21 11.30 1.72
CA LEU A 427 -16.23 12.19 2.30
C LEU A 427 -16.52 11.86 3.75
N PHE A 428 -16.58 10.56 4.10
CA PHE A 428 -16.75 10.14 5.49
C PHE A 428 -15.61 10.65 6.36
N VAL A 429 -14.36 10.59 5.89
CA VAL A 429 -13.19 11.09 6.61
C VAL A 429 -13.22 12.61 6.74
N ALA A 430 -13.55 13.34 5.66
CA ALA A 430 -13.71 14.79 5.72
C ALA A 430 -14.79 15.19 6.74
N TYR A 431 -15.94 14.53 6.70
CA TYR A 431 -17.00 14.68 7.70
C TYR A 431 -16.50 14.38 9.11
N PHE A 432 -15.83 13.24 9.30
CA PHE A 432 -15.38 12.80 10.61
C PHE A 432 -14.36 13.77 11.23
N ASN A 433 -13.38 14.21 10.45
CA ASN A 433 -12.29 15.06 10.93
C ASN A 433 -12.75 16.50 11.19
N PHE A 434 -13.54 17.09 10.27
CA PHE A 434 -13.80 18.54 10.29
C PHE A 434 -15.21 18.93 10.74
N LEU A 435 -16.20 18.03 10.63
CA LEU A 435 -17.62 18.39 10.77
C LEU A 435 -18.35 17.64 11.88
N ARG A 436 -17.89 16.46 12.27
CA ARG A 436 -18.57 15.56 13.21
C ARG A 436 -18.18 15.87 14.66
N PRO A 437 -19.13 16.32 15.52
CA PRO A 437 -18.91 16.42 16.96
C PRO A 437 -18.50 15.08 17.57
N HIS A 438 -17.53 15.10 18.48
CA HIS A 438 -17.06 13.90 19.16
C HIS A 438 -17.25 14.02 20.68
N GLY A 439 -17.97 13.06 21.28
CA GLY A 439 -18.26 13.10 22.72
C GLY A 439 -17.01 13.07 23.60
N ALA A 440 -15.96 12.36 23.19
CA ALA A 440 -14.67 12.37 23.91
C ALA A 440 -13.87 13.68 23.75
N LEU A 441 -14.33 14.60 22.89
CA LEU A 441 -13.76 15.93 22.71
C LEU A 441 -14.75 17.01 23.19
N GLU A 442 -15.62 16.66 24.14
CA GLU A 442 -16.62 17.58 24.73
C GLU A 442 -17.55 18.20 23.68
N GLY A 443 -17.89 17.43 22.63
CA GLY A 443 -18.74 17.90 21.54
C GLY A 443 -18.01 18.72 20.47
N ARG A 444 -16.70 18.95 20.61
CA ARG A 444 -15.87 19.53 19.54
C ARG A 444 -15.63 18.52 18.42
N VAL A 445 -15.32 19.04 17.25
CA VAL A 445 -14.83 18.24 16.11
C VAL A 445 -13.35 17.88 16.34
N PRO A 446 -12.83 16.78 15.76
CA PRO A 446 -11.41 16.43 15.86
C PRO A 446 -10.45 17.53 15.42
N VAL A 447 -10.82 18.26 14.36
CA VAL A 447 -10.03 19.35 13.81
C VAL A 447 -10.87 20.60 13.73
N VAL A 448 -10.57 21.55 14.62
CA VAL A 448 -11.33 22.79 14.77
C VAL A 448 -10.81 23.80 13.76
N ILE A 449 -11.68 24.19 12.82
CA ILE A 449 -11.45 25.28 11.87
C ILE A 449 -12.42 26.40 12.24
N PRO A 450 -11.94 27.59 12.65
CA PRO A 450 -12.80 28.70 13.08
C PRO A 450 -13.91 29.04 12.07
N GLU A 451 -13.57 29.08 10.79
CA GLU A 451 -14.49 29.41 9.70
C GLU A 451 -15.64 28.41 9.52
N LEU A 452 -15.50 27.19 10.05
CA LEU A 452 -16.55 26.17 10.05
C LEU A 452 -17.37 26.18 11.35
N ALA A 453 -16.76 26.60 12.47
CA ALA A 453 -17.36 26.57 13.79
C ALA A 453 -18.54 27.55 13.91
N ASP A 454 -18.39 28.74 13.32
CA ASP A 454 -19.38 29.83 13.40
C ASP A 454 -20.61 29.62 12.50
N LEU A 455 -20.61 28.57 11.68
CA LEU A 455 -21.69 28.34 10.72
C LEU A 455 -22.89 27.62 11.36
N PRO A 456 -24.12 28.06 11.00
CA PRO A 456 -25.34 27.74 11.75
C PRO A 456 -25.79 26.28 11.59
N HIS A 457 -25.53 25.64 10.46
CA HIS A 457 -26.02 24.30 10.16
C HIS A 457 -25.10 23.51 9.23
N MET A 458 -25.27 22.18 9.19
CA MET A 458 -24.42 21.26 8.42
C MET A 458 -24.30 21.60 6.92
N PRO A 459 -25.38 21.97 6.19
CA PRO A 459 -25.25 22.38 4.80
C PRO A 459 -24.27 23.56 4.59
N ALA A 460 -24.31 24.58 5.45
CA ALA A 460 -23.41 25.72 5.37
C ALA A 460 -21.95 25.30 5.63
N ARG A 461 -21.73 24.44 6.63
CA ARG A 461 -20.40 23.89 6.93
C ARG A 461 -19.83 23.07 5.77
N TRP A 462 -20.65 22.23 5.13
CA TRP A 462 -20.25 21.52 3.92
C TRP A 462 -19.88 22.47 2.79
N THR A 463 -20.73 23.47 2.51
CA THR A 463 -20.45 24.47 1.47
C THR A 463 -19.15 25.22 1.72
N LYS A 464 -18.90 25.65 2.97
CA LYS A 464 -17.66 26.35 3.33
C LYS A 464 -16.43 25.45 3.21
N LEU A 465 -16.52 24.19 3.66
CA LEU A 465 -15.42 23.22 3.52
C LEU A 465 -15.08 22.96 2.05
N ILE A 466 -16.10 22.86 1.17
CA ILE A 466 -15.89 22.73 -0.27
C ILE A 466 -15.17 23.96 -0.83
N ALA A 467 -15.62 25.17 -0.46
CA ALA A 467 -14.98 26.41 -0.90
C ALA A 467 -13.51 26.48 -0.47
N MET A 468 -13.20 26.16 0.79
CA MET A 468 -11.81 26.11 1.27
C MET A 468 -10.95 25.11 0.50
N ALA A 469 -11.51 23.95 0.13
CA ALA A 469 -10.81 22.97 -0.69
C ALA A 469 -10.60 23.47 -2.14
N GLN A 470 -11.53 24.25 -2.69
CA GLN A 470 -11.37 24.89 -4.00
C GLN A 470 -10.24 25.92 -3.97
N ASP A 471 -10.22 26.77 -2.95
CA ASP A 471 -9.19 27.80 -2.77
C ASP A 471 -7.81 27.14 -2.62
N PHE A 472 -7.71 26.07 -1.84
CA PHE A 472 -6.49 25.26 -1.68
C PHE A 472 -5.97 24.74 -3.03
N LEU A 473 -6.85 24.15 -3.86
CA LEU A 473 -6.47 23.65 -5.18
C LEU A 473 -6.02 24.75 -6.15
N GLN A 474 -6.61 25.96 -6.04
CA GLN A 474 -6.19 27.10 -6.85
C GLN A 474 -4.80 27.60 -6.44
N GLN A 475 -4.50 27.59 -5.14
CA GLN A 475 -3.18 27.94 -4.62
C GLN A 475 -2.10 26.95 -5.02
N GLU A 476 -2.39 25.64 -5.04
CA GLU A 476 -1.43 24.62 -5.52
C GLU A 476 -1.15 24.69 -7.04
N ALA A 477 -2.09 25.27 -7.81
CA ALA A 477 -1.98 25.35 -9.26
C ALA A 477 -1.29 26.64 -9.75
N ALA A 478 -1.15 27.64 -8.87
CA ALA A 478 -0.47 28.90 -9.12
C ALA A 478 1.02 28.80 -8.77
#